data_AF-A0A952XVG3-F1
#
_entry.id   AF-A0A952XVG3-F1
#
_cell.length_a   1.000
_cell.length_b   1.000
_cell.length_c   1.000
_cell.angle_alpha   90.00
_cell.angle_beta   90.00
_cell.angle_gamma   90.00
#
_symmetry.space_group_name_H-M   'P 1'
#
loop_
_entity.id
_entity.type
_entity.pdbx_description
1 polymer ?
#
loop_
_entity_poly.entity_id
_entity_poly.type
_entity_poly.pdbx_seq_one_letter_code
_entity_poly.pdbx_strand_id
1 'polypeptide(L)'
;MRPRHAAMNALPAFPAETGDSVVDRLRKGIADAGLDCRCQARADAVLDRVGAEAELARRAGGLADARKMRDAIVLVLVLLGELDTLTPDEPDRSAFREIASLFADLGEFADFGAEAARRGAGQGH
;
A
#
# COMPACT_ATOMS: atom_id res chain seq x y z
N MET A 1 -31.46 13.78 18.86
CA MET A 1 -31.08 13.35 17.49
C MET A 1 -29.72 12.69 17.59
N ARG A 2 -29.61 11.37 17.38
CA ARG A 2 -28.36 10.61 17.61
C ARG A 2 -27.38 10.86 16.46
N PRO A 3 -26.07 11.03 16.70
CA PRO A 3 -25.09 11.03 15.63
C PRO A 3 -24.94 9.60 15.10
N ARG A 4 -25.08 9.43 13.78
CA ARG A 4 -24.77 8.16 13.12
C ARG A 4 -23.25 8.10 13.00
N HIS A 5 -22.59 7.39 13.91
CA HIS A 5 -21.25 6.88 13.67
C HIS A 5 -21.31 6.05 12.39
N ALA A 6 -20.61 6.50 11.35
CA ALA A 6 -20.30 5.66 10.22
C ALA A 6 -19.56 4.43 10.75
N ALA A 7 -20.06 3.24 10.43
CA ALA A 7 -19.39 2.00 10.74
C ALA A 7 -18.08 2.00 9.95
N MET A 8 -16.99 2.28 10.68
CA MET A 8 -15.62 2.14 10.23
C MET A 8 -15.40 0.66 9.97
N ASN A 9 -15.55 0.23 8.72
CA ASN A 9 -15.15 -1.10 8.32
C ASN A 9 -13.65 -1.18 8.53
N ALA A 10 -13.24 -1.95 9.55
CA ALA A 10 -11.85 -2.33 9.73
C ALA A 10 -11.37 -2.98 8.43
N LEU A 11 -10.48 -2.29 7.72
CA LEU A 11 -9.73 -2.87 6.63
C LEU A 11 -8.95 -4.07 7.18
N PRO A 12 -8.88 -5.20 6.46
CA PRO A 12 -8.18 -6.38 6.95
C PRO A 12 -6.72 -6.00 7.22
N ALA A 13 -6.28 -6.20 8.46
CA ALA A 13 -4.86 -6.19 8.79
C ALA A 13 -4.21 -7.28 7.94
N PHE A 14 -3.48 -6.86 6.90
CA PHE A 14 -2.67 -7.78 6.12
C PHE A 14 -1.57 -8.29 7.04
N PRO A 15 -1.45 -9.62 7.26
CA PRO A 15 -0.38 -10.14 8.08
C PRO A 15 0.95 -9.73 7.45
N ALA A 16 1.80 -9.06 8.23
CA ALA A 16 3.17 -8.79 7.87
C ALA A 16 3.88 -10.14 7.71
N GLU A 17 4.13 -10.55 6.47
CA GLU A 17 4.94 -11.72 6.14
C GLU A 17 6.42 -11.36 6.41
N THR A 18 6.81 -11.29 7.69
CA THR A 18 8.22 -11.38 8.10
C THR A 18 8.67 -12.84 8.21
N GLY A 19 8.06 -13.72 7.41
CA GLY A 19 8.34 -15.14 7.33
C GLY A 19 9.20 -15.48 6.12
N ASP A 20 9.93 -16.58 6.23
CA ASP A 20 10.68 -17.21 5.14
C ASP A 20 9.80 -17.28 3.88
N SER A 21 10.27 -16.72 2.76
CA SER A 21 9.43 -16.61 1.56
C SER A 21 9.01 -18.00 1.10
N VAL A 22 7.91 -18.11 0.36
CA VAL A 22 7.48 -19.40 -0.19
C VAL A 22 8.60 -20.05 -1.01
N VAL A 23 9.41 -19.24 -1.71
CA VAL A 23 10.59 -19.69 -2.46
C VAL A 23 11.67 -20.25 -1.54
N ASP A 24 11.94 -19.60 -0.40
CA ASP A 24 12.94 -20.08 0.58
C ASP A 24 12.51 -21.40 1.23
N ARG A 25 11.23 -21.52 1.59
CA ARG A 25 10.65 -22.79 2.07
C ARG A 25 10.75 -23.91 1.04
N LEU A 26 10.45 -23.61 -0.24
CA LEU A 26 10.60 -24.56 -1.35
C LEU A 26 12.05 -24.98 -1.54
N ARG A 27 12.99 -24.03 -1.49
CA ARG A 27 14.42 -24.30 -1.61
C ARG A 27 14.91 -25.23 -0.49
N LYS A 28 14.49 -24.98 0.75
CA LYS A 28 14.78 -25.88 1.88
C LYS A 28 14.24 -27.29 1.65
N GLY A 29 12.97 -27.42 1.25
CA GLY A 29 12.37 -28.73 0.97
C GLY A 29 13.05 -29.48 -0.18
N ILE A 30 13.52 -28.77 -1.20
CA ILE A 30 14.28 -29.34 -2.33
C ILE A 30 15.66 -29.82 -1.90
N ALA A 31 16.36 -29.03 -1.07
CA ALA A 31 17.66 -29.42 -0.52
C ALA A 31 17.53 -30.68 0.35
N ASP A 32 16.48 -30.76 1.17
CA ASP A 32 16.21 -31.89 2.06
C ASP A 32 15.80 -33.17 1.29
N ALA A 33 15.29 -33.04 0.06
CA ALA A 33 14.85 -34.17 -0.77
C ALA A 33 16.00 -35.01 -1.36
N GLY A 34 17.25 -34.55 -1.24
CA GLY A 34 18.42 -35.32 -1.69
C GLY A 34 18.47 -35.56 -3.20
N LEU A 35 18.04 -34.57 -4.00
CA LEU A 35 18.11 -34.64 -5.47
C LEU A 35 19.56 -34.74 -5.96
N ASP A 36 19.75 -35.34 -7.13
CA ASP A 36 21.05 -35.27 -7.79
C ASP A 36 21.40 -33.81 -8.15
N CYS A 37 22.69 -33.50 -8.24
CA CYS A 37 23.18 -32.14 -8.43
C CYS A 37 22.59 -31.44 -9.68
N ARG A 38 22.26 -32.19 -10.74
CA ARG A 38 21.68 -31.63 -11.98
C ARG A 38 20.21 -31.28 -11.76
N CYS A 39 19.45 -32.15 -11.10
CA CYS A 39 18.05 -31.89 -10.76
C CYS A 39 17.92 -30.75 -9.74
N GLN A 40 18.78 -30.71 -8.73
CA GLN A 40 18.82 -29.61 -7.77
C GLN A 40 19.12 -28.27 -8.45
N ALA A 41 20.16 -28.19 -9.29
CA ALA A 41 20.48 -26.97 -10.03
C ALA A 41 19.35 -26.49 -10.95
N ARG A 42 18.61 -27.43 -11.57
CA ARG A 42 17.42 -27.09 -12.37
C ARG A 42 16.28 -26.55 -11.52
N ALA A 43 16.04 -27.15 -10.36
CA ALA A 43 15.01 -26.70 -9.44
C ALA A 43 15.32 -25.29 -8.89
N ASP A 44 16.56 -25.06 -8.45
CA ASP A 44 17.03 -23.74 -8.00
C ASP A 44 16.89 -22.67 -9.10
N ALA A 45 17.27 -22.98 -10.35
CA ALA A 45 17.13 -22.04 -11.46
C ALA A 45 15.67 -21.66 -11.78
N VAL A 46 14.72 -22.56 -11.53
CA VAL A 46 13.28 -22.25 -11.64
C VAL A 46 12.85 -21.35 -10.47
N LEU A 47 13.26 -21.69 -9.24
CA LEU A 47 12.95 -20.91 -8.05
C LEU A 47 13.50 -19.49 -8.13
N ASP A 48 14.72 -19.30 -8.64
CA ASP A 48 15.33 -17.97 -8.84
C ASP A 48 14.50 -17.12 -9.80
N ARG A 49 14.04 -17.70 -10.91
CA ARG A 49 13.19 -17.00 -11.87
C ARG A 49 11.87 -16.59 -11.25
N VAL A 50 11.21 -17.52 -10.55
CA VAL A 50 9.94 -17.25 -9.86
C VAL A 50 10.11 -16.18 -8.78
N GLY A 51 11.20 -16.22 -8.02
CA GLY A 51 11.53 -15.22 -7.02
C GLY A 51 11.74 -13.83 -7.62
N ALA A 52 12.47 -13.75 -8.73
CA ALA A 52 12.71 -12.50 -9.45
C ALA A 52 11.41 -11.90 -10.03
N GLU A 53 10.54 -12.73 -10.62
CA GLU A 53 9.24 -12.30 -11.13
C GLU A 53 8.33 -11.80 -10.00
N ALA A 54 8.29 -12.49 -8.87
CA ALA A 54 7.50 -12.08 -7.71
C ALA A 54 7.99 -10.74 -7.12
N GLU A 55 9.31 -10.55 -7.03
CA GLU A 55 9.90 -9.28 -6.57
C GLU A 55 9.58 -8.12 -7.52
N LEU A 56 9.69 -8.35 -8.84
CA LEU A 56 9.33 -7.34 -9.83
C LEU A 56 7.83 -6.98 -9.76
N ALA A 57 6.96 -7.99 -9.59
CA ALA A 57 5.53 -7.77 -9.43
C ALA A 57 5.22 -6.94 -8.16
N ARG A 58 5.88 -7.22 -7.03
CA ARG A 58 5.75 -6.42 -5.80
C ARG A 58 6.17 -4.96 -6.01
N ARG A 59 7.34 -4.74 -6.61
CA ARG A 59 7.86 -3.40 -6.93
C ARG A 59 6.89 -2.62 -7.81
N ALA A 60 6.42 -3.26 -8.87
CA ALA A 60 5.48 -2.67 -9.82
C ALA A 60 4.14 -2.32 -9.14
N GLY A 61 3.62 -3.24 -8.30
CA GLY A 61 2.39 -3.03 -7.53
C GLY A 61 2.51 -1.85 -6.56
N GLY A 62 3.56 -1.83 -5.74
CA GLY A 62 3.82 -0.72 -4.80
C GLY A 62 3.94 0.64 -5.49
N LEU A 63 4.65 0.70 -6.62
CA LEU A 63 4.76 1.92 -7.41
C LEU A 63 3.42 2.35 -8.03
N ALA A 64 2.63 1.40 -8.54
CA ALA A 64 1.32 1.68 -9.10
C ALA A 64 0.37 2.24 -8.03
N ASP A 65 0.37 1.67 -6.83
CA ASP A 65 -0.47 2.13 -5.73
C ASP A 65 -0.02 3.50 -5.20
N ALA A 66 1.29 3.74 -5.07
CA ALA A 66 1.80 5.06 -4.71
C ALA A 66 1.40 6.14 -5.73
N ARG A 67 1.39 5.81 -7.03
CA ARG A 67 0.89 6.71 -8.08
C ARG A 67 -0.60 7.00 -7.93
N LYS A 68 -1.42 5.99 -7.61
CA LYS A 68 -2.86 6.19 -7.35
C LYS A 68 -3.08 7.13 -6.17
N MET A 69 -2.31 7.00 -5.09
CA MET A 69 -2.42 7.87 -3.92
C MET A 69 -2.02 9.31 -4.24
N ARG A 70 -0.96 9.51 -5.04
CA ARG A 70 -0.63 10.83 -5.60
C ARG A 70 -1.81 11.41 -6.39
N ASP A 71 -2.44 10.62 -7.24
CA ASP A 71 -3.57 11.09 -8.05
C ASP A 71 -4.79 11.45 -7.17
N ALA A 72 -5.05 10.70 -6.11
CA ALA A 72 -6.07 11.03 -5.11
C ALA A 72 -5.74 12.35 -4.38
N ILE A 73 -4.49 12.57 -3.97
CA ILE A 73 -4.04 13.84 -3.37
C ILE A 73 -4.28 15.01 -4.33
N VAL A 74 -3.98 14.85 -5.62
CA VAL A 74 -4.25 15.91 -6.61
C VAL A 74 -5.74 16.26 -6.65
N LEU A 75 -6.64 15.28 -6.57
CA LEU A 75 -8.09 15.56 -6.50
C LEU A 75 -8.47 16.31 -5.23
N VAL A 76 -7.94 15.91 -4.07
CA VAL A 76 -8.18 16.62 -2.80
C VAL A 76 -7.67 18.06 -2.85
N LEU A 77 -6.49 18.29 -3.46
CA LEU A 77 -5.94 19.64 -3.64
C LEU A 77 -6.82 20.52 -4.52
N VAL A 78 -7.48 19.96 -5.54
CA VAL A 78 -8.46 20.70 -6.35
C VAL A 78 -9.67 21.11 -5.49
N LEU A 79 -10.18 20.21 -4.65
CA LEU A 79 -11.29 20.53 -3.74
C LEU A 79 -10.90 21.58 -2.68
N LEU A 80 -9.67 21.49 -2.15
CA LEU A 80 -9.14 22.48 -1.21
C LEU A 80 -8.97 23.87 -1.84
N GLY A 81 -9.01 24.00 -3.18
CA GLY A 81 -9.09 25.29 -3.85
C GLY A 81 -10.32 26.13 -3.47
N GLU A 82 -11.38 25.51 -2.91
CA GLU A 82 -12.53 26.23 -2.36
C GLU A 82 -12.14 27.22 -1.24
N LEU A 83 -11.03 26.98 -0.54
CA LEU A 83 -10.47 27.90 0.47
C LEU A 83 -10.25 29.31 -0.07
N ASP A 84 -9.91 29.45 -1.36
CA ASP A 84 -9.68 30.76 -1.98
C ASP A 84 -10.97 31.60 -2.09
N THR A 85 -12.13 30.96 -1.97
CA THR A 85 -13.45 31.61 -2.07
C THR A 85 -14.07 31.92 -0.71
N LEU A 86 -13.56 31.32 0.37
CA LEU A 86 -14.09 31.51 1.71
C LEU A 86 -13.61 32.81 2.35
N THR A 87 -14.53 33.49 3.00
CA THR A 87 -14.23 34.69 3.77
C THR A 87 -14.24 34.40 5.27
N PRO A 88 -13.55 35.20 6.11
CA PRO A 88 -13.57 35.01 7.56
C PRO A 88 -14.97 35.09 8.19
N ASP A 89 -15.87 35.83 7.56
CA ASP A 89 -17.27 36.01 7.95
C ASP A 89 -18.23 34.97 7.34
N GLU A 90 -17.70 33.90 6.74
CA GLU A 90 -18.50 32.79 6.18
C GLU A 90 -19.58 32.34 7.19
N PRO A 91 -20.87 32.52 6.86
CA PRO A 91 -21.98 32.15 7.74
C PRO A 91 -22.10 30.64 7.88
N ASP A 92 -21.76 29.86 6.85
CA ASP A 92 -21.82 28.41 6.91
C ASP A 92 -20.58 27.81 7.59
N ARG A 93 -20.69 27.58 8.90
CA ARG A 93 -19.64 26.92 9.69
C ARG A 93 -19.44 25.44 9.33
N SER A 94 -20.30 24.84 8.51
CA SER A 94 -20.07 23.48 8.01
C SER A 94 -18.92 23.41 6.98
N ALA A 95 -18.69 24.48 6.20
CA ALA A 95 -17.59 24.57 5.25
C ALA A 95 -16.22 24.33 5.92
N PHE A 96 -15.98 24.91 7.11
CA PHE A 96 -14.74 24.66 7.87
C PHE A 96 -14.56 23.20 8.30
N ARG A 97 -15.66 22.48 8.57
CA ARG A 97 -15.60 21.05 8.93
C ARG A 97 -15.32 20.19 7.70
N GLU A 98 -15.87 20.56 6.56
CA GLU A 98 -15.60 19.91 5.28
C GLU A 98 -14.13 20.09 4.88
N ILE A 99 -13.59 21.31 4.98
CA ILE A 99 -12.16 21.58 4.79
C ILE A 99 -11.29 20.75 5.72
N ALA A 100 -11.62 20.71 7.01
CA ALA A 100 -10.88 19.90 7.97
C ALA A 100 -10.88 18.41 7.58
N SER A 101 -11.98 17.92 6.99
CA SER A 101 -12.08 16.55 6.50
C SER A 101 -11.22 16.33 5.26
N LEU A 102 -11.19 17.28 4.32
CA LEU A 102 -10.30 17.23 3.15
C LEU A 102 -8.81 17.19 3.54
N PHE A 103 -8.40 17.95 4.57
CA PHE A 103 -7.03 17.85 5.10
C PHE A 103 -6.74 16.49 5.74
N ALA A 104 -7.72 15.88 6.41
CA ALA A 104 -7.57 14.54 6.97
C ALA A 104 -7.40 13.50 5.84
N ASP A 105 -8.21 13.58 4.79
CA ASP A 105 -8.11 12.72 3.60
C ASP A 105 -6.72 12.84 2.93
N LEU A 106 -6.16 14.05 2.84
CA LEU A 106 -4.82 14.27 2.31
C LEU A 106 -3.75 13.53 3.14
N GLY A 107 -3.86 13.58 4.47
CA GLY A 107 -2.98 12.85 5.38
C GLY A 107 -3.09 11.34 5.18
N GLU A 108 -4.31 10.81 5.11
CA GLU A 108 -4.55 9.39 4.91
C GLU A 108 -4.01 8.88 3.56
N PHE A 109 -4.23 9.62 2.47
CA PHE A 109 -3.66 9.26 1.17
C PHE A 109 -2.13 9.35 1.15
N ALA A 110 -1.55 10.33 1.85
CA ALA A 110 -0.09 10.43 1.98
C ALA A 110 0.50 9.22 2.73
N ASP A 111 -0.13 8.80 3.83
CA ASP A 111 0.28 7.65 4.61
C ASP A 111 0.20 6.34 3.81
N PHE A 112 -0.91 6.13 3.10
CA PHE A 112 -1.06 4.97 2.21
C PHE A 112 -0.06 5.00 1.05
N GLY A 113 0.20 6.18 0.47
CA GLY A 113 1.20 6.33 -0.58
C GLY A 113 2.60 5.97 -0.09
N ALA A 114 2.94 6.40 1.13
CA ALA A 114 4.21 6.08 1.77
C ALA A 114 4.33 4.58 2.08
N GLU A 115 3.26 3.94 2.59
CA GLU A 115 3.25 2.49 2.82
C GLU A 115 3.39 1.72 1.51
N ALA A 116 2.65 2.08 0.46
CA ALA A 116 2.76 1.47 -0.85
C ALA A 116 4.19 1.57 -1.42
N ALA A 117 4.85 2.72 -1.25
CA ALA A 117 6.23 2.91 -1.65
C ALA A 117 7.21 2.04 -0.85
N ARG A 118 7.03 1.92 0.48
CA ARG A 118 7.84 1.02 1.33
C ARG A 118 7.68 -0.45 0.94
N ARG A 119 6.45 -0.91 0.69
CA ARG A 119 6.18 -2.26 0.15
C ARG A 119 6.87 -2.47 -1.19
N GLY A 120 6.80 -1.47 -2.08
CA GLY A 120 7.49 -1.49 -3.37
C GLY A 120 9.01 -1.55 -3.22
N ALA A 121 9.58 -0.98 -2.16
CA ALA A 121 11.01 -1.04 -1.85
C ALA A 121 11.45 -2.37 -1.18
N GLY A 122 10.51 -3.28 -0.89
CA GLY A 122 10.78 -4.49 -0.12
C GLY A 122 10.99 -4.25 1.37
N GLN A 123 10.61 -3.07 1.89
CA GLN A 123 10.64 -2.75 3.31
C GLN A 123 9.26 -3.03 3.93
N GLY A 124 9.14 -4.15 4.64
CA GLY A 124 8.00 -4.42 5.52
C GLY A 124 8.15 -3.67 6.84
N HIS A 125 7.07 -3.09 7.35
CA HIS A 125 6.95 -2.65 8.75
C HIS A 125 6.56 -3.83 9.63
#